data_AF-A0A950D8Y0-F1
#
_entry.id   AF-A0A950D8Y0-F1
#
_cell.length_a   1.000
_cell.length_b   1.000
_cell.length_c   1.000
_cell.angle_alpha   90.00
_cell.angle_beta   90.00
_cell.angle_gamma   90.00
#
_symmetry.space_group_name_H-M   'P 1'
#
loop_
_entity.id
_entity.type
_entity.pdbx_description
1 polymer ?
#
loop_
_entity_poly.entity_id
_entity_poly.type
_entity_poly.pdbx_seq_one_letter_code
_entity_poly.pdbx_strand_id
1 'polypeptide(L)'
;MLLSTVLGTLAALGLARLPARLFAFIVSFDELIVSLFLSGSGAITLPRRMWDDLRFAIDPTIAAVSTLTIALTTVLLAGVWAARRLNGRQ
;
A
#
# COMPACT_ATOMS: atom_id res chain seq x y z
N MET A 1 31.60 -18.88 -35.21
CA MET A 1 31.21 -20.19 -34.64
C MET A 1 31.24 -20.19 -33.11
N LEU A 2 32.32 -19.78 -32.44
CA LEU A 2 32.35 -19.73 -30.96
C LEU A 2 31.30 -18.78 -30.35
N LEU A 3 31.07 -17.63 -30.97
CA LEU A 3 30.11 -16.63 -30.46
C LEU A 3 28.64 -17.12 -30.55
N SER A 4 28.26 -17.79 -31.63
CA SER A 4 26.89 -18.30 -31.85
C SER A 4 26.58 -19.50 -30.94
N THR A 5 27.57 -20.35 -30.66
CA THR A 5 27.40 -21.49 -29.75
C THR A 5 27.30 -21.02 -28.30
N VAL A 6 28.08 -20.02 -27.87
CA VAL A 6 27.97 -19.44 -26.52
C VAL A 6 26.63 -18.71 -26.33
N LEU A 7 26.18 -17.93 -27.31
CA LEU A 7 24.86 -17.29 -27.27
C LEU A 7 23.72 -18.33 -27.20
N GLY A 8 23.83 -19.41 -27.98
CA GLY A 8 22.87 -20.51 -28.01
C GLY A 8 22.81 -21.29 -26.69
N THR A 9 23.95 -21.55 -26.06
CA THR A 9 24.01 -22.27 -24.77
C THR A 9 23.49 -21.43 -23.61
N LEU A 10 23.73 -20.12 -23.60
CA LEU A 10 23.14 -19.18 -22.63
C LEU A 10 21.61 -19.13 -22.72
N ALA A 11 21.07 -19.17 -23.94
CA ALA A 11 19.62 -19.28 -24.17
C ALA A 11 19.06 -20.67 -23.82
N ALA A 12 19.85 -21.73 -24.05
CA ALA A 12 19.44 -23.12 -23.85
C ALA A 12 19.46 -23.56 -22.38
N LEU A 13 20.24 -22.92 -21.50
CA LEU A 13 20.34 -23.37 -20.10
C LEU A 13 18.97 -23.38 -19.40
N GLY A 14 18.00 -22.56 -19.79
CA GLY A 14 16.65 -22.60 -19.22
C GLY A 14 16.57 -22.34 -17.70
N LEU A 15 17.71 -22.19 -17.02
CA LEU A 15 17.83 -21.95 -15.58
C LEU A 15 17.13 -20.65 -15.19
N ALA A 16 17.08 -19.67 -16.08
CA ALA A 16 16.41 -18.40 -15.83
C ALA A 16 14.88 -18.47 -15.98
N ARG A 17 14.27 -19.58 -16.46
CA ARG A 17 12.82 -19.63 -16.73
C ARG A 17 11.98 -19.54 -15.46
N LEU A 18 12.40 -20.21 -14.40
CA LEU A 18 11.72 -20.18 -13.10
C LEU A 18 11.77 -18.77 -12.47
N PRO A 19 12.94 -18.15 -12.27
CA PRO A 19 13.00 -16.80 -11.73
C PRO A 19 12.36 -15.78 -12.67
N ALA A 20 12.45 -15.92 -14.01
CA ALA A 20 11.77 -15.02 -14.95
C ALA A 20 10.24 -15.10 -14.85
N ARG A 21 9.67 -16.30 -14.66
CA ARG A 21 8.21 -16.46 -14.46
C ARG A 21 7.74 -15.85 -13.14
N LEU A 22 8.52 -16.01 -12.08
CA LEU A 22 8.24 -15.39 -10.78
C LEU A 22 8.37 -13.87 -10.84
N PHE A 23 9.38 -13.37 -11.55
CA PHE A 23 9.60 -11.94 -11.74
C PHE A 23 8.47 -11.31 -12.55
N ALA A 24 8.07 -11.93 -13.66
CA ALA A 24 6.92 -11.49 -14.45
C ALA A 24 5.61 -11.50 -13.63
N PHE A 25 5.44 -12.49 -12.73
CA PHE A 25 4.30 -12.53 -11.81
C PHE A 25 4.32 -11.34 -10.84
N ILE A 26 5.45 -11.04 -10.19
CA ILE A 26 5.57 -9.91 -9.25
C ILE A 26 5.31 -8.58 -9.95
N VAL A 27 5.88 -8.38 -11.15
CA VAL A 27 5.68 -7.15 -11.94
C VAL A 27 4.21 -6.93 -12.29
N SER A 28 3.40 -7.99 -12.47
CA SER A 28 1.96 -7.84 -12.74
C SER A 28 1.16 -7.20 -11.58
N PHE A 29 1.69 -7.19 -10.35
CA PHE A 29 1.05 -6.54 -9.20
C PHE A 29 1.26 -5.02 -9.20
N ASP A 30 2.29 -4.51 -9.88
CA ASP A 30 2.60 -3.07 -9.94
C ASP A 30 1.65 -2.30 -10.87
N GLU A 31 1.00 -3.00 -11.79
CA GLU A 31 0.06 -2.42 -12.75
C GLU A 31 -1.26 -1.94 -12.12
N LEU A 32 -1.42 -2.02 -10.79
CA LEU A 32 -2.68 -1.69 -10.10
C LEU A 32 -3.16 -0.28 -10.44
N ILE A 33 -2.26 0.68 -10.55
CA ILE A 33 -2.58 2.10 -10.76
C ILE A 33 -3.20 2.27 -12.14
N VAL A 34 -2.56 1.70 -13.16
CA VAL A 34 -3.04 1.70 -14.54
C VAL A 34 -4.37 0.95 -14.63
N SER A 35 -4.48 -0.21 -13.97
CA SER A 35 -5.71 -0.99 -13.94
C SER A 35 -6.88 -0.23 -13.31
N LEU A 36 -6.66 0.59 -12.27
CA LEU A 36 -7.72 1.38 -11.63
C LEU A 36 -8.30 2.46 -12.56
N PHE A 37 -7.49 2.99 -13.48
CA PHE A 37 -7.91 4.02 -14.44
C PHE A 37 -8.47 3.46 -15.75
N LEU A 38 -7.97 2.31 -16.22
CA LEU A 38 -8.43 1.67 -17.46
C LEU A 38 -9.55 0.64 -17.26
N SER A 39 -9.64 0.00 -16.09
CA SER A 39 -10.63 -1.04 -15.85
C SER A 39 -11.97 -0.43 -15.46
N GLY A 40 -12.95 -0.49 -16.37
CA GLY A 40 -14.36 -0.30 -16.04
C GLY A 40 -14.85 -1.30 -14.98
N SER A 41 -16.09 -1.13 -14.49
CA SER A 41 -16.69 -1.89 -13.38
C SER A 41 -16.69 -3.43 -13.52
N GLY A 42 -16.32 -3.98 -14.69
CA GLY A 42 -16.32 -5.41 -14.97
C GLY A 42 -15.00 -6.16 -14.75
N ALA A 43 -13.84 -5.51 -14.68
CA ALA A 43 -12.54 -6.19 -14.59
C ALA A 43 -11.90 -6.03 -13.21
N ILE A 44 -12.10 -7.02 -12.35
CA ILE A 44 -11.50 -7.09 -11.01
C ILE A 44 -10.26 -7.99 -11.09
N THR A 45 -9.08 -7.39 -10.98
CA THR A 45 -7.80 -8.11 -10.88
C THR A 45 -7.46 -8.40 -9.42
N LEU A 46 -6.60 -9.38 -9.16
CA LEU A 46 -6.17 -9.77 -7.81
C LEU A 46 -5.60 -8.59 -6.99
N PRO A 47 -4.66 -7.78 -7.51
CA PRO A 47 -4.12 -6.63 -6.77
C PRO A 47 -5.18 -5.56 -6.50
N ARG A 48 -6.11 -5.35 -7.44
CA ARG A 48 -7.23 -4.41 -7.28
C ARG A 48 -8.15 -4.84 -6.15
N ARG A 49 -8.47 -6.14 -6.05
CA ARG A 49 -9.31 -6.65 -4.96
C ARG A 49 -8.65 -6.50 -3.60
N MET A 50 -7.34 -6.78 -3.49
CA MET A 50 -6.58 -6.56 -2.26
C MET A 50 -6.59 -5.08 -1.85
N TRP A 51 -6.44 -4.18 -2.83
CA TRP A 51 -6.49 -2.74 -2.60
C TRP A 51 -7.87 -2.26 -2.14
N ASP A 52 -8.93 -2.73 -2.80
CA ASP A 52 -10.31 -2.43 -2.42
C ASP A 52 -10.60 -2.95 -1.01
N ASP A 53 -10.27 -4.21 -0.71
CA ASP A 53 -10.46 -4.77 0.62
C ASP A 53 -9.65 -3.99 1.68
N LEU A 54 -8.43 -3.52 1.38
CA LEU A 54 -7.67 -2.68 2.32
C LEU A 54 -8.30 -1.29 2.51
N ARG A 55 -8.78 -0.64 1.45
CA ARG A 55 -9.42 0.68 1.52
C ARG A 55 -10.80 0.65 2.15
N PHE A 56 -11.57 -0.41 1.94
CA PHE A 56 -12.93 -0.54 2.46
C PHE A 56 -12.96 -1.22 3.83
N ALA A 57 -11.98 -2.08 4.18
CA ALA A 57 -11.88 -2.68 5.52
C ALA A 57 -11.22 -1.75 6.56
N ILE A 58 -10.38 -0.79 6.14
CA ILE A 58 -10.05 0.35 6.99
C ILE A 58 -11.26 1.29 6.96
N ASP A 59 -12.26 0.93 7.76
CA ASP A 59 -13.50 1.68 7.86
C ASP A 59 -13.14 3.14 8.21
N PRO A 60 -13.42 4.13 7.33
CA PRO A 60 -13.05 5.53 7.59
C PRO A 60 -13.67 6.04 8.90
N THR A 61 -14.73 5.37 9.35
CA THR A 61 -15.35 5.49 10.65
C THR A 61 -14.36 5.30 11.81
N ILE A 62 -13.52 4.26 11.79
CA ILE A 62 -12.55 3.98 12.87
C ILE A 62 -11.46 5.05 12.92
N ALA A 63 -10.97 5.49 11.75
CA ALA A 63 -10.00 6.59 11.65
C ALA A 63 -10.59 7.92 12.14
N ALA A 64 -11.85 8.21 11.80
CA ALA A 64 -12.57 9.39 12.27
C ALA A 64 -12.79 9.38 13.79
N VAL A 65 -13.20 8.25 14.36
CA VAL A 65 -13.40 8.11 15.82
C VAL A 65 -12.08 8.24 16.57
N SER A 66 -10.99 7.68 16.04
CA SER A 66 -9.66 7.77 16.64
C SER A 66 -9.16 9.23 16.70
N THR A 67 -9.29 9.97 15.59
CA THR A 67 -8.88 11.38 15.54
C THR A 67 -9.75 12.27 16.44
N LEU A 68 -11.07 12.03 16.50
CA LEU A 68 -11.97 12.75 17.41
C LEU A 68 -11.60 12.54 18.88
N THR A 69 -11.29 11.29 19.26
CA THR A 69 -10.90 10.93 20.62
C THR A 69 -9.57 11.62 21.00
N ILE A 70 -8.58 11.57 20.11
CA ILE A 70 -7.29 12.26 20.30
C ILE A 70 -7.49 13.77 20.45
N ALA A 71 -8.33 14.38 19.61
CA ALA A 71 -8.63 15.81 19.65
C ALA A 71 -9.29 16.20 20.98
N LEU A 72 -10.28 15.43 21.44
CA LEU A 72 -10.95 15.64 22.72
C LEU A 72 -9.96 15.59 23.90
N THR A 73 -9.13 14.56 23.96
CA THR A 73 -8.10 14.43 25.00
C THR A 73 -7.12 15.60 24.98
N THR A 74 -6.70 16.02 23.78
CA THR A 74 -5.79 17.16 23.61
C THR A 74 -6.40 18.46 24.12
N VAL A 75 -7.67 18.73 23.79
CA VAL A 75 -8.41 19.91 24.26
C VAL A 75 -8.56 19.90 25.78
N LEU A 76 -8.93 18.76 26.37
CA LEU A 76 -9.05 18.63 27.82
C LEU A 76 -7.73 18.89 28.53
N LEU A 77 -6.62 18.31 28.04
CA LEU A 77 -5.29 18.53 28.59
C LEU A 77 -4.85 20.00 28.45
N ALA A 78 -5.08 20.62 27.30
CA ALA A 78 -4.79 22.03 27.07
C ALA A 78 -5.60 22.94 28.00
N GLY A 79 -6.88 22.60 28.23
CA GLY A 79 -7.75 23.30 29.19
C GLY A 79 -7.25 23.18 30.63
N VAL A 80 -6.86 21.98 31.06
CA VAL A 80 -6.27 21.76 32.39
C VAL A 80 -4.94 22.52 32.54
N TRP A 81 -4.10 22.50 31.51
CA TRP A 81 -2.84 23.25 31.51
C TRP A 81 -3.07 24.76 31.62
N ALA A 82 -4.04 25.30 30.89
CA ALA A 82 -4.43 26.71 30.96
C ALA A 82 -4.99 27.07 32.35
N ALA A 83 -5.86 26.23 32.90
CA ALA A 83 -6.42 26.43 34.25
C ALA A 83 -5.34 26.43 35.33
N ARG A 84 -4.35 25.52 35.24
CA ARG A 84 -3.18 25.50 36.15
C ARG A 84 -2.31 26.75 36.01
N ARG A 85 -2.13 27.27 34.79
CA ARG A 85 -1.39 28.53 34.56
C ARG A 85 -2.05 29.74 35.19
N LEU A 86 -3.38 29.77 35.25
CA LEU A 86 -4.12 30.85 35.89
C LEU A 86 -4.12 30.73 37.41
N ASN A 87 -4.15 29.51 37.94
CA ASN A 87 -4.15 29.26 39.39
C ASN A 87 -2.79 29.49 40.09
N GLY A 88 -1.67 29.43 39.36
CA GLY A 88 -0.34 29.74 39.91
C GLY A 88 0.02 31.23 39.98
N ARG A 89 -0.97 32.14 39.83
CA ARG A 89 -0.78 33.60 39.88
C ARG A 89 -1.41 34.25 41.12
N GLN A 90 -1.93 33.46 42.06
CA GLN A 90 -2.28 33.88 43.43
C GLN A 90 -1.29 33.26 44.40
#